data_AF-A0A920QNH8-F1
#
_entry.id   AF-A0A920QNH8-F1
#
_cell.length_a   1.000
_cell.length_b   1.000
_cell.length_c   1.000
_cell.angle_alpha   90.00
_cell.angle_beta   90.00
_cell.angle_gamma   90.00
#
_symmetry.space_group_name_H-M   'P 1'
#
loop_
_entity.id
_entity.type
_entity.pdbx_description
1 polymer ?
#
loop_
_entity_poly.entity_id
_entity_poly.type
_entity_poly.pdbx_seq_one_letter_code
_entity_poly.pdbx_strand_id
1 'polypeptide(L)' 'MTPEYGAETQLEKINMIDFADCIVNNKFDKPGAEDALRAVRKQYCRSHLDFDAHPESFLYLEL' A
#
# COMPACT_ATOMS: atom_id res chain seq x y z
N MET A 1 -1.23 12.30 8.02
CA MET A 1 -2.21 12.10 6.94
C MET A 1 -1.44 12.16 5.63
N THR A 2 -1.48 11.11 4.83
CA THR A 2 -0.65 11.01 3.62
C THR A 2 -1.35 11.74 2.46
N PRO A 3 -0.62 12.49 1.62
CA PRO A 3 -1.24 13.30 0.57
C PRO A 3 -1.95 12.50 -0.52
N GLU A 4 -1.57 11.23 -0.72
CA GLU A 4 -1.95 10.44 -1.89
C GLU A 4 -3.35 9.81 -1.78
N TYR A 5 -3.84 9.51 -0.57
CA TYR A 5 -5.17 8.91 -0.36
C TYR A 5 -5.90 9.45 0.88
N GLY A 6 -5.31 10.42 1.61
CA GLY A 6 -5.92 11.02 2.78
C GLY A 6 -5.91 10.09 4.00
N ALA A 7 -7.08 9.54 4.35
CA ALA A 7 -7.24 8.63 5.49
C ALA A 7 -6.98 7.17 5.06
N GLU A 8 -6.39 6.35 5.95
CA GLU A 8 -6.10 4.91 5.68
C GLU A 8 -7.34 4.14 5.24
N THR A 9 -8.52 4.48 5.75
CA THR A 9 -9.81 3.87 5.36
C THR A 9 -10.24 4.13 3.92
N GLN A 10 -9.61 5.08 3.21
CA GLN A 10 -9.89 5.27 1.78
C GLN A 10 -9.31 4.15 0.93
N LEU A 11 -8.26 3.46 1.40
CA LEU A 11 -7.68 2.31 0.70
C LEU A 11 -8.67 1.14 0.60
N GLU A 12 -9.56 0.98 1.60
CA GLU A 12 -10.63 -0.04 1.59
C GLU A 12 -11.66 0.17 0.47
N LYS A 13 -11.68 1.34 -0.17
CA LYS A 13 -12.57 1.65 -1.29
C LYS A 13 -11.91 1.45 -2.66
N ILE A 14 -10.62 1.13 -2.69
CA ILE A 14 -9.87 0.95 -3.94
C ILE A 14 -9.93 -0.54 -4.31
N ASN A 15 -10.96 -0.91 -5.08
CA ASN A 15 -11.15 -2.29 -5.53
C ASN A 15 -9.94 -2.88 -6.26
N MET A 16 -9.10 -2.03 -6.88
CA MET A 16 -7.90 -2.49 -7.59
C MET A 16 -6.85 -3.12 -6.66
N ILE A 17 -6.86 -2.80 -5.36
CA ILE A 17 -5.92 -3.40 -4.41
C ILE A 17 -6.12 -4.92 -4.32
N ASP A 18 -7.35 -5.39 -4.51
CA ASP A 18 -7.73 -6.81 -4.38
C ASP A 18 -7.32 -7.67 -5.60
N PHE A 19 -7.02 -7.02 -6.73
CA PHE A 19 -6.72 -7.70 -8.00
C PHE A 19 -5.33 -7.39 -8.55
N ALA A 20 -4.60 -6.45 -7.95
CA ALA A 20 -3.34 -5.98 -8.49
C ALA A 20 -2.21 -6.99 -8.23
N ASP A 21 -1.53 -7.41 -9.30
CA ASP A 21 -0.27 -8.16 -9.19
C ASP A 21 0.88 -7.27 -8.66
N CYS A 22 0.79 -5.95 -8.89
CA CYS A 22 1.77 -4.96 -8.45
C CYS A 22 1.10 -3.62 -8.16
N ILE A 23 1.56 -2.94 -7.10
CA ILE A 23 1.12 -1.58 -6.74
C ILE A 23 2.34 -0.67 -6.70
N VAL A 24 2.28 0.43 -7.44
CA VAL A 24 3.34 1.45 -7.47
C VAL A 24 2.87 2.69 -6.71
N ASN A 25 3.62 3.09 -5.68
CA ASN A 25 3.40 4.35 -4.99
C ASN A 25 4.26 5.45 -5.64
N ASN A 26 3.67 6.21 -6.57
CA ASN A 26 4.35 7.27 -7.30
C ASN A 26 4.64 8.50 -6.41
N LYS A 27 5.57 9.38 -6.83
CA LYS A 27 5.95 10.63 -6.13
C LYS A 27 6.48 10.36 -4.71
N PHE A 28 7.38 9.39 -4.60
CA PHE A 28 7.93 8.94 -3.33
C PHE A 28 8.83 9.97 -2.64
N ASP A 29 9.16 11.07 -3.34
CA ASP A 29 9.86 12.25 -2.83
C ASP A 29 9.03 13.08 -1.83
N LYS A 30 7.70 12.86 -1.77
CA LYS A 30 6.82 13.64 -0.90
C LYS A 30 6.88 13.19 0.57
N PRO A 31 6.71 14.12 1.53
CA PRO A 31 6.59 13.78 2.93
C PRO A 31 5.38 12.85 3.17
N GLY A 32 5.61 11.78 3.93
CA GLY A 32 4.60 10.75 4.21
C GLY A 32 4.49 9.65 3.16
N ALA A 33 5.38 9.61 2.15
CA ALA A 33 5.40 8.52 1.17
C ALA A 33 5.70 7.15 1.81
N GLU A 34 6.57 7.09 2.81
CA GLU A 34 6.87 5.85 3.54
C GLU A 34 5.66 5.34 4.34
N ASP A 35 4.95 6.23 5.04
CA ASP A 35 3.70 5.89 5.72
C ASP A 35 2.63 5.41 4.74
N ALA A 36 2.57 6.05 3.56
CA ALA A 36 1.65 5.68 2.49
C ALA A 36 1.89 4.23 2.04
N LEU A 37 3.17 3.89 1.88
CA LEU A 37 3.60 2.57 1.46
C LEU A 37 3.29 1.50 2.51
N ARG A 38 3.48 1.81 3.80
CA ARG A 38 3.12 0.91 4.92
C ARG A 38 1.62 0.64 4.98
N ALA A 39 0.79 1.68 4.80
CA ALA A 39 -0.66 1.54 4.79
C ALA A 39 -1.17 0.70 3.61
N VAL A 40 -0.63 0.94 2.40
CA VAL A 40 -0.96 0.16 1.20
C VAL A 40 -0.58 -1.31 1.39
N ARG A 41 0.61 -1.61 1.93
CA ARG A 41 1.03 -3.00 2.23
C ARG A 41 0.08 -3.69 3.21
N LYS A 42 -0.29 -3.01 4.29
CA LYS A 42 -1.21 -3.55 5.29
C LYS A 42 -2.59 -3.83 4.69
N GLN A 43 -3.09 -2.94 3.83
CA GLN A 43 -4.37 -3.17 3.16
C GLN A 43 -4.28 -4.33 2.14
N TYR A 44 -3.19 -4.42 1.40
CA TYR A 44 -2.95 -5.51 0.45
C TYR A 44 -2.96 -6.89 1.15
N CYS A 45 -2.21 -7.03 2.25
CA CYS A 45 -2.24 -8.27 3.08
C CYS A 45 -3.64 -8.59 3.60
N ARG A 46 -4.38 -7.59 4.08
CA ARG A 46 -5.75 -7.78 4.59
C ARG A 46 -6.70 -8.26 3.50
N SER A 47 -6.58 -7.70 2.30
CA SER A 47 -7.40 -8.09 1.16
C SER A 47 -7.13 -9.52 0.69
N HIS A 48 -5.86 -9.92 0.65
CA HIS A 48 -5.44 -11.25 0.20
C HIS A 48 -5.53 -12.34 1.29
N LEU A 49 -6.00 -11.99 2.50
CA LEU A 49 -6.06 -12.89 3.67
C LEU A 49 -4.69 -13.46 4.10
N ASP A 50 -3.60 -12.82 3.67
CA ASP A 50 -2.23 -13.22 3.96
C ASP A 50 -1.74 -12.60 5.28
N PHE A 51 -2.29 -13.09 6.39
CA PHE A 51 -1.99 -12.57 7.74
C PHE A 51 -0.60 -12.98 8.26
N ASP A 52 -0.04 -14.07 7.71
CA ASP A 52 1.30 -14.57 8.07
C ASP A 52 2.41 -13.98 7.18
N ALA A 53 2.06 -13.25 6.12
CA ALA A 53 3.05 -12.62 5.25
C ALA A 53 3.77 -11.51 6.00
N HIS A 54 5.10 -11.58 6.06
CA HIS A 54 5.88 -10.49 6.64
C HIS A 54 5.69 -9.25 5.75
N PRO A 55 5.41 -8.06 6.29
CA PRO A 55 5.17 -6.87 5.47
C PRO A 55 6.37 -6.48 4.59
N GLU A 56 7.57 -6.96 4.93
CA GLU A 56 8.78 -6.79 4.10
C GLU A 56 8.97 -7.84 3.00
N SER A 57 8.11 -8.87 2.93
CA SER A 57 8.16 -9.89 1.86
C SER A 57 7.85 -9.31 0.47
N PHE A 58 7.15 -8.18 0.44
CA PHE A 58 6.78 -7.52 -0.81
C PHE A 58 8.02 -6.82 -1.39
N LEU A 59 8.50 -7.35 -2.51
CA LEU A 59 9.57 -6.74 -3.31
C LEU A 59 9.26 -5.28 -3.58
N TYR A 60 10.04 -4.39 -2.95
CA TYR A 60 10.09 -3.00 -3.35
C TYR A 60 10.99 -2.88 -4.57
N LEU A 61 10.41 -2.42 -5.67
CA LEU A 61 11.16 -1.85 -6.78
C LEU A 61 11.18 -0.34 -6.60
N GLU A 62 12.34 0.22 -6.27
CA GLU A 62 12.59 1.65 -6.46
C GLU A 62 12.70 1.88 -7.97
N LEU A 63 11.62 2.40 -8.58
CA LEU A 63 11.59 2.86 -9.97
C LEU A 63 11.85 4.36 -10.04
#